data_AF-A0A0W8E7L8-F1
#
_entry.id   AF-A0A0W8E7L8-F1
#
_cell.length_a   1.000
_cell.length_b   1.000
_cell.length_c   1.000
_cell.angle_alpha   90.00
_cell.angle_beta   90.00
_cell.angle_gamma   90.00
#
_symmetry.space_group_name_H-M   'P 1'
#
loop_
_entity.id
_entity.type
_entity.pdbx_description
1 polymer ?
#
loop_
_entity_poly.entity_id
_entity_poly.type
_entity_poly.pdbx_seq_one_letter_code
_entity_poly.pdbx_strand_id
1 'polypeptide(L)' 'MKEFRCRKCHKLLGKYRGNLELEIKCPRCGVNNHLMHTENQSIASRRFALTVKPVLER' A
#
# COMPACT_ATOMS: atom_id res chain seq x y z
N MET A 1 15.34 1.45 -7.10
CA MET A 1 14.80 1.35 -5.72
C MET A 1 13.55 2.21 -5.67
N LYS A 2 12.41 1.68 -5.21
CA LYS A 2 11.13 2.42 -5.19
C LYS A 2 10.98 3.13 -3.85
N GLU A 3 10.33 4.29 -3.86
CA GLU A 3 10.01 5.03 -2.64
C GLU A 3 8.72 4.50 -2.03
N PHE A 4 8.73 4.34 -0.71
CA PHE A 4 7.50 4.10 0.06
C PHE A 4 7.18 5.35 0.86
N ARG A 5 6.03 5.94 0.56
CA ARG A 5 5.57 7.19 1.15
C ARG A 5 4.27 6.96 1.89
N CYS A 6 4.06 7.72 2.95
CA CYS A 6 2.83 7.65 3.71
C CYS A 6 1.64 8.08 2.86
N ARG A 7 0.57 7.27 2.86
CA ARG A 7 -0.68 7.54 2.13
C ARG A 7 -1.44 8.78 2.61
N LYS A 8 -1.18 9.26 3.84
CA LYS A 8 -1.86 10.41 4.44
C LYS A 8 -1.03 11.70 4.35
N CYS A 9 0.22 11.66 4.76
CA CYS A 9 1.05 12.87 4.88
C CYS A 9 2.19 12.96 3.86
N HIS A 10 2.29 12.00 2.93
CA HIS A 10 3.31 11.91 1.88
C HIS A 10 4.78 11.90 2.36
N LYS A 11 5.01 11.81 3.68
CA LYS A 11 6.34 11.66 4.26
C LYS A 11 6.99 10.39 3.71
N LEU A 12 8.25 10.49 3.29
CA LEU A 12 9.06 9.34 2.92
C LEU A 12 9.25 8.43 4.16
N LEU A 13 8.81 7.18 4.03
CA LEU A 13 8.92 6.17 5.08
C LEU A 13 10.14 5.29 4.86
N GLY A 14 10.55 5.11 3.61
CA GLY A 14 11.76 4.39 3.24
C GLY A 14 11.88 4.19 1.74
N LYS A 15 12.94 3.51 1.32
CA LYS A 15 13.14 3.07 -0.06
C LYS A 15 13.35 1.55 -0.05
N TYR A 16 12.79 0.84 -1.03
CA TYR A 16 12.78 -0.62 -1.07
C TYR A 16 13.18 -1.18 -2.44
N ARG A 17 13.66 -2.42 -2.45
CA ARG A 17 13.88 -3.25 -3.65
C ARG A 17 13.37 -4.65 -3.33
N GLY A 18 12.55 -5.24 -4.20
CA GLY A 18 12.10 -6.64 -4.09
C GLY A 18 11.44 -6.97 -2.75
N ASN A 19 10.12 -6.89 -2.69
CA ASN A 19 9.38 -7.01 -1.44
C ASN A 19 8.04 -7.65 -1.71
N LEU A 20 7.75 -8.72 -0.98
CA LEU A 20 6.48 -9.45 -1.03
C LEU A 20 5.41 -8.69 -0.26
N GLU A 21 5.75 -8.24 0.94
CA GLU A 21 4.88 -7.45 1.82
C GLU A 21 5.72 -6.51 2.71
N LEU A 22 5.21 -5.32 3.00
CA LEU A 22 5.82 -4.34 3.91
C LEU A 22 4.72 -3.58 4.66
N GLU A 23 4.79 -3.57 5.99
CA GLU A 23 3.96 -2.74 6.86
C GLU A 23 4.82 -1.74 7.64
N ILE A 24 4.41 -0.47 7.68
CA ILE A 24 5.06 0.53 8.52
C ILE A 24 4.07 1.56 9.05
N LYS A 25 4.18 1.86 10.35
CA LYS A 25 3.48 2.98 10.98
C LYS A 25 4.20 4.28 10.65
N CYS A 26 3.47 5.28 10.16
CA CYS A 26 4.05 6.59 9.90
C CYS A 26 4.36 7.32 11.22
N PRO A 27 5.63 7.71 11.48
CA PRO A 27 5.99 8.40 12.72
C PRO A 27 5.46 9.83 12.80
N ARG A 28 5.06 10.43 11.67
CA ARG A 28 4.50 11.79 11.64
C ARG A 28 3.01 11.82 11.96
N CYS A 29 2.21 10.94 11.36
CA CYS A 29 0.75 11.03 11.43
C CYS A 29 0.08 9.77 11.99
N GLY A 30 0.84 8.78 12.44
CA GLY A 30 0.35 7.57 13.11
C GLY A 30 -0.34 6.53 12.22
N VAL A 31 -0.53 6.79 10.93
CA VAL A 31 -1.20 5.88 9.99
C VAL A 31 -0.34 4.67 9.68
N ASN A 32 -0.89 3.46 9.78
CA ASN A 32 -0.27 2.25 9.23
C ASN A 32 -0.40 2.24 7.71
N ASN A 33 0.72 2.01 7.03
CA ASN A 33 0.85 1.94 5.58
C ASN A 33 1.30 0.52 5.25
N HIS A 34 0.66 -0.08 4.25
CA HIS A 34 0.95 -1.43 3.80
C HIS A 34 1.26 -1.38 2.31
N LEU A 35 2.20 -2.22 1.89
CA LEU A 35 2.58 -2.39 0.50
C LEU A 35 2.71 -3.90 0.25
N MET A 36 1.86 -4.42 -0.63
CA MET A 36 1.89 -5.82 -1.05
C MET A 36 2.24 -5.86 -2.54
N HIS A 37 3.17 -6.72 -2.92
CA HIS A 37 3.48 -6.94 -4.33
C HIS A 37 2.62 -8.08 -4.84
N THR A 38 1.56 -7.73 -5.58
CA THR A 38 0.84 -8.72 -6.39
C THR A 38 1.60 -8.86 -7.69
N GLU A 39 2.15 -10.04 -7.94
CA GLU A 39 2.96 -10.41 -9.11
C GLU A 39 2.20 -10.44 -10.46
N ASN A 40 1.20 -9.57 -10.61
CA ASN A 40 0.45 -9.34 -11.84
C ASN A 40 0.25 -7.83 -12.07
N GLN A 41 1.30 -7.12 -12.48
CA GLN A 41 1.18 -5.76 -13.01
C GLN A 41 1.88 -5.63 -14.37
N SER A 42 1.54 -6.54 -15.29
CA SER A 42 1.51 -6.18 -16.70
C SER A 42 0.12 -5.62 -17.02
N ILE A 43 0.11 -4.37 -17.46
CA ILE A 43 -0.98 -3.60 -18.07
C ILE A 43 -1.84 -2.75 -17.11
N ALA A 44 -1.48 -1.46 -17.11
CA ALA A 44 -2.31 -0.30 -16.80
C ALA A 44 -2.83 -0.16 -15.35
N SER A 45 -2.29 0.85 -14.66
CA SER A 45 -3.09 1.93 -14.06
C SER A 45 -4.52 1.54 -13.61
N ARG A 46 -4.68 0.63 -12.66
CA ARG A 46 -5.99 0.38 -12.04
C ARG A 46 -5.93 0.64 -10.55
N ARG A 47 -6.60 1.74 -10.22
CA ARG A 47 -7.14 2.10 -8.91
C ARG A 47 -7.84 0.87 -8.31
N PHE A 48 -7.14 0.09 -7.52
CA PHE A 48 -7.78 -0.88 -6.64
C PHE A 48 -7.52 -0.46 -5.19
N ALA A 49 -8.18 0.65 -4.83
CA ALA A 49 -8.77 0.71 -3.50
C ALA A 49 -9.85 -0.37 -3.48
N LEU A 50 -9.49 -1.59 -3.11
CA LEU A 50 -10.46 -2.61 -2.73
C LEU A 50 -11.08 -2.13 -1.42
N THR A 51 -12.13 -1.33 -1.53
CA THR A 51 -13.21 -1.32 -0.57
C THR A 51 -13.71 -2.76 -0.45
N VAL A 52 -13.21 -3.48 0.57
CA VAL A 52 -13.95 -4.62 1.10
C VAL A 52 -15.22 -4.04 1.73
N LYS A 53 -16.33 -4.15 1.01
CA LYS A 53 -17.68 -3.90 1.52
C LYS A 53 -18.41 -5.26 1.60
N PRO A 54 -19.36 -5.38 2.53
CA PRO A 54 -19.53 -6.55 3.41
C PRO A 54 -20.21 -7.74 2.73
N VAL A 55 -19.93 -8.94 3.24
CA VAL A 55 -20.78 -10.11 3.07
C VAL A 55 -22.16 -9.77 3.63
N LEU A 56 -23.13 -9.61 2.74
CA LEU A 56 -24.54 -9.74 3.08
C LEU A 56 -25.15 -10.63 2.00
N GLU A 57 -25.21 -11.92 2.28
CA GLU A 57 -26.09 -12.84 1.57
C GLU A 57 -26.86 -13.68 2.59
N ARG A 58 -28.19 -13.51 2.53
CA ARG A 58 -29.31 -14.22 3.15
C ARG A 58 -29.84 -13.68 4.47
#